data_AF-A0A930SB49-F1
#
_entry.id   AF-A0A930SB49-F1
#
_cell.length_a   1.000
_cell.length_b   1.000
_cell.length_c   1.000
_cell.angle_alpha   90.00
_cell.angle_beta   90.00
_cell.angle_gamma   90.00
#
_symmetry.space_group_name_H-M   'P 1'
#
loop_
_entity.id
_entity.type
_entity.pdbx_description
1 polymer ?
#
loop_
_entity_poly.entity_id
_entity_poly.type
_entity_poly.pdbx_seq_one_letter_code
_entity_poly.pdbx_strand_id
1 'polypeptide(L)'
;MTKDILKDILDIPGIYKITNNINGKCYIGQSVFLNRRIKRHLSYKSHKDNSALYKAFDKYGIDNFSIEILESFDTNDYSYIKKKLDELEIYYIDKFNSYGNGYNKTIGGDAGITGYKFTEEQRKKVSDNSKLYASNYYKPVYLKSVITRYTKMYISESHASTDLNCGHSQISRVCDWKQMLLNGEWVGGRSYEDLDNRYAQFLKLDKPCRFVRKLTVHEYYNKLKSIGNGDMPTVKQISEVIGICKKTIATYNKELLEIGLLKEIKYHKYKLN
;
A
#
# COMPACT_ATOMS: atom_id res chain seq x y z
N MET A 1 -17.50 42.55 18.94
CA MET A 1 -17.69 43.28 17.67
C MET A 1 -17.97 42.36 16.47
N THR A 2 -17.62 41.07 16.49
CA THR A 2 -17.64 40.18 15.31
C THR A 2 -18.91 39.35 15.10
N LYS A 3 -19.73 39.09 16.13
CA LYS A 3 -20.92 38.23 15.98
C LYS A 3 -22.11 38.92 15.31
N ASP A 4 -22.26 40.24 15.51
CA ASP A 4 -23.42 40.98 14.99
C ASP A 4 -23.27 41.29 13.50
N ILE A 5 -22.07 41.64 13.02
CA ILE A 5 -21.76 41.85 11.59
C ILE A 5 -22.07 40.60 10.74
N LEU A 6 -21.97 39.40 11.33
CA LEU A 6 -22.19 38.14 10.61
C LEU A 6 -23.65 37.69 10.53
N LYS A 7 -24.56 38.28 11.31
CA LYS A 7 -25.99 37.99 11.23
C LYS A 7 -26.62 38.59 9.97
N ASP A 8 -26.11 39.75 9.55
CA ASP A 8 -26.64 40.50 8.41
C ASP A 8 -26.00 40.09 7.07
N ILE A 9 -24.86 39.38 7.10
CA ILE A 9 -24.27 38.77 5.91
C ILE A 9 -25.04 37.49 5.60
N LEU A 10 -26.02 37.61 4.71
CA LEU A 10 -26.69 36.48 4.06
C LEU A 10 -25.65 35.52 3.47
N ASP A 11 -26.02 34.24 3.33
CA ASP A 11 -25.16 33.19 2.75
C ASP A 11 -25.10 33.35 1.21
N ILE A 12 -24.70 34.55 0.75
CA ILE A 12 -24.67 34.96 -0.66
C ILE A 12 -23.24 34.95 -1.22
N PRO A 13 -23.09 34.82 -2.55
CA PRO A 13 -21.82 35.00 -3.24
C PRO A 13 -21.25 36.42 -3.13
N GLY A 14 -19.92 36.56 -3.10
CA GLY A 14 -19.27 37.86 -3.13
C GLY A 14 -17.75 37.86 -2.93
N ILE A 15 -17.19 39.06 -2.92
CA ILE A 15 -15.77 39.38 -2.68
C ILE A 15 -15.65 40.11 -1.35
N TYR A 16 -14.65 39.73 -0.55
CA TYR A 16 -14.34 40.36 0.72
C TYR A 16 -12.85 40.70 0.82
N LYS A 17 -12.55 41.68 1.67
CA LYS A 17 -11.22 42.14 2.01
C LYS A 17 -10.99 42.00 3.50
N ILE A 18 -9.84 41.46 3.89
CA ILE A 18 -9.38 41.39 5.28
C ILE A 18 -8.15 42.27 5.40
N THR A 19 -8.21 43.34 6.17
CA THR A 19 -7.12 44.31 6.33
C THR A 19 -6.48 44.16 7.70
N ASN A 20 -5.15 44.10 7.76
CA ASN A 20 -4.40 44.23 8.99
C ASN A 20 -4.28 45.71 9.34
N ASN A 21 -4.90 46.13 10.44
CA ASN A 21 -4.96 47.53 10.84
C ASN A 21 -3.61 48.07 11.38
N ILE A 22 -2.63 47.20 11.67
CA ILE A 22 -1.30 47.59 12.16
C ILE A 22 -0.38 47.97 11.00
N ASN A 23 -0.40 47.22 9.89
CA ASN A 23 0.55 47.40 8.78
C ASN A 23 -0.10 47.75 7.43
N GLY A 24 -1.43 47.85 7.37
CA GLY A 24 -2.19 48.20 6.18
C GLY A 24 -2.26 47.09 5.11
N LYS A 25 -1.56 45.97 5.28
CA LYS A 25 -1.60 44.86 4.34
C LYS A 25 -2.98 44.20 4.36
N CYS A 26 -3.41 43.71 3.20
CA CYS A 26 -4.72 43.07 3.09
C CYS A 26 -4.69 41.72 2.37
N TYR A 27 -5.77 40.98 2.55
CA TYR A 27 -6.12 39.75 1.83
C TYR A 27 -7.44 39.98 1.10
N ILE A 28 -7.48 39.66 -0.19
CA ILE A 28 -8.71 39.61 -0.98
C ILE A 28 -9.11 38.14 -1.12
N GLY A 29 -10.39 37.84 -0.91
CA GLY A 29 -10.92 36.52 -1.18
C GLY A 29 -12.32 36.58 -1.73
N GLN A 30 -12.68 35.54 -2.46
CA GLN A 30 -14.05 35.30 -2.90
C GLN A 30 -14.73 34.17 -2.11
N SER A 31 -16.06 34.12 -2.19
CA SER A 31 -16.83 32.92 -1.85
C SER A 31 -18.20 32.94 -2.50
N VAL A 32 -18.76 31.76 -2.78
CA VAL A 32 -20.19 31.59 -3.07
C VAL A 32 -21.06 31.63 -1.80
N PHE A 33 -20.45 31.51 -0.61
CA PHE A 33 -21.12 31.60 0.69
C PHE A 33 -20.26 32.45 1.64
N LEU A 34 -20.39 33.78 1.57
CA LEU A 34 -19.55 34.72 2.31
C LEU A 34 -19.54 34.43 3.82
N ASN A 35 -20.72 34.25 4.43
CA ASN A 35 -20.83 34.03 5.87
C ASN A 35 -20.06 32.78 6.33
N ARG A 36 -20.23 31.65 5.61
CA ARG A 36 -19.45 30.42 5.89
C ARG A 36 -17.95 30.64 5.75
N ARG A 37 -17.50 31.35 4.71
CA ARG A 37 -16.07 31.58 4.47
C ARG A 37 -15.46 32.46 5.56
N ILE A 38 -16.16 33.50 6.00
CA ILE A 38 -15.70 34.39 7.07
C ILE A 38 -15.68 33.66 8.40
N LYS A 39 -16.71 32.88 8.74
CA LYS A 39 -16.72 32.03 9.94
C LYS A 39 -15.53 31.05 9.96
N ARG A 40 -15.15 30.51 8.80
CA ARG A 40 -13.95 29.66 8.68
C ARG A 40 -12.68 30.43 9.01
N HIS A 41 -12.53 31.67 8.55
CA HIS A 41 -11.39 32.51 8.92
C HIS A 41 -11.37 32.87 10.41
N LEU A 42 -12.52 33.14 11.02
CA LEU A 42 -12.59 33.41 12.47
C LEU A 42 -12.28 32.18 13.32
N SER A 43 -12.56 30.99 12.80
CA SER A 43 -12.22 29.70 13.42
C SER A 43 -10.89 29.13 12.93
N TYR A 44 -9.97 29.96 12.41
CA TYR A 44 -8.72 29.50 11.79
C TYR A 44 -7.88 28.54 12.64
N LYS A 45 -7.91 28.69 13.99
CA LYS A 45 -7.18 27.80 14.91
C LYS A 45 -7.62 26.33 14.85
N SER A 46 -8.84 26.07 14.38
CA SER A 46 -9.36 24.71 14.18
C SER A 46 -8.92 24.08 12.86
N HIS A 47 -8.25 24.84 11.98
CA HIS A 47 -7.86 24.40 10.64
C HIS A 47 -6.33 24.37 10.52
N LYS A 48 -5.77 23.26 10.00
CA LYS A 48 -4.32 23.13 9.76
C LYS A 48 -3.90 23.80 8.43
N ASP A 49 -4.24 25.07 8.23
CA ASP A 49 -3.89 25.81 7.02
C ASP A 49 -2.68 26.73 7.27
N ASN A 50 -1.65 26.62 6.43
CA ASN A 50 -0.38 27.34 6.51
C ASN A 50 -0.38 28.62 5.64
N SER A 51 -1.52 29.31 5.58
CA SER A 51 -1.70 30.52 4.79
C SER A 51 -0.92 31.70 5.40
N ALA A 52 -0.52 32.66 4.56
CA ALA A 52 0.19 33.86 5.03
C ALA A 52 -0.71 34.71 5.94
N LEU A 53 -2.02 34.73 5.63
CA LEU A 53 -3.04 35.39 6.44
C LEU A 53 -3.11 34.80 7.85
N TYR A 54 -3.14 33.47 8.02
CA TYR A 54 -3.29 32.85 9.34
C TYR A 54 -2.04 33.02 10.21
N LYS A 55 -0.84 32.97 9.60
CA LYS A 55 0.38 33.38 10.29
C LYS A 55 0.33 34.84 10.76
N ALA A 56 -0.29 35.71 9.97
CA ALA A 56 -0.46 37.11 10.36
C ALA A 56 -1.48 37.25 11.50
N PHE A 57 -2.56 36.45 11.51
CA PHE A 57 -3.48 36.39 12.65
C PHE A 57 -2.78 35.94 13.93
N ASP A 58 -1.92 34.93 13.86
CA ASP A 58 -1.12 34.47 15.02
C ASP A 58 -0.14 35.55 15.48
N LYS A 59 0.53 36.22 14.54
CA LYS A 59 1.56 37.21 14.83
C LYS A 59 1.01 38.53 15.39
N TYR A 60 -0.09 39.01 14.82
CA TYR A 60 -0.62 40.34 15.09
C TYR A 60 -1.90 40.33 15.91
N GLY A 61 -2.50 39.16 16.14
CA GLY A 61 -3.81 39.02 16.81
C GLY A 61 -4.96 39.29 15.84
N ILE A 62 -5.97 38.42 15.83
CA ILE A 62 -7.12 38.53 14.92
C ILE A 62 -7.95 39.79 15.14
N ASP A 63 -7.97 40.32 16.37
CA ASP A 63 -8.70 41.54 16.71
C ASP A 63 -8.11 42.80 16.03
N ASN A 64 -6.87 42.71 15.54
CA ASN A 64 -6.22 43.78 14.75
C ASN A 64 -6.53 43.69 13.25
N PHE A 65 -7.52 42.88 12.86
CA PHE A 65 -7.97 42.77 11.48
C PHE A 65 -9.41 43.24 11.31
N SER A 66 -9.67 43.96 10.22
CA SER A 66 -11.01 44.35 9.79
C SER A 66 -11.43 43.53 8.57
N ILE A 67 -12.73 43.27 8.44
CA ILE A 67 -13.33 42.57 7.29
C ILE A 67 -14.32 43.51 6.63
N GLU A 68 -14.21 43.65 5.32
CA GLU A 68 -15.06 44.48 4.47
C GLU A 68 -15.61 43.63 3.31
N ILE A 69 -16.91 43.75 3.01
CA ILE A 69 -17.50 43.15 1.81
C ILE A 69 -17.35 44.18 0.68
N LEU A 70 -16.65 43.79 -0.38
CA LEU A 70 -16.40 44.66 -1.53
C LEU A 70 -17.53 44.54 -2.55
N GLU A 71 -17.98 43.31 -2.81
CA GLU A 71 -19.11 43.03 -3.69
C GLU A 71 -19.91 41.83 -3.18
N SER A 72 -21.23 41.84 -3.39
CA SER A 72 -22.12 40.75 -3.03
C SER A 72 -23.24 40.61 -4.07
N PHE A 73 -23.68 39.38 -4.31
CA PHE A 73 -24.64 39.07 -5.37
C PHE A 73 -25.79 38.24 -4.84
N ASP A 74 -27.01 38.70 -5.06
CA ASP A 74 -28.21 37.92 -4.78
C ASP A 74 -28.55 37.05 -6.00
N THR A 75 -27.96 35.86 -6.07
CA THR A 75 -28.20 34.91 -7.17
C THR A 75 -28.05 33.47 -6.72
N ASN A 76 -28.88 32.60 -7.31
CA ASN A 76 -28.79 31.15 -7.14
C ASN A 76 -28.10 30.45 -8.33
N ASP A 77 -27.67 31.19 -9.37
CA ASP A 77 -26.89 30.64 -10.47
C ASP A 77 -25.39 30.57 -10.10
N TYR A 78 -25.03 29.46 -9.45
CA TYR A 78 -23.66 29.23 -8.98
C TYR A 78 -22.62 29.11 -10.09
N SER A 79 -23.01 28.70 -11.30
CA SER A 79 -22.07 28.50 -12.41
C SER A 79 -21.65 29.85 -13.00
N TYR A 80 -22.64 30.70 -13.31
CA TYR A 80 -22.39 32.05 -13.80
C TYR A 80 -21.64 32.89 -12.76
N ILE A 81 -22.09 32.85 -11.49
CA ILE A 81 -21.51 33.70 -10.47
C ILE A 81 -20.06 33.33 -10.15
N LYS A 82 -19.70 32.04 -10.22
CA LYS A 82 -18.34 31.61 -9.94
C LYS A 82 -17.33 32.24 -10.89
N LYS A 83 -17.63 32.23 -12.20
CA LYS A 83 -16.78 32.86 -13.21
C LYS A 83 -16.62 34.37 -12.96
N LYS A 84 -17.71 35.05 -12.63
CA LYS A 84 -17.69 36.48 -12.29
C LYS A 84 -16.84 36.77 -11.05
N LEU A 85 -16.95 35.94 -10.01
CA LEU A 85 -16.13 36.08 -8.80
C LEU A 85 -14.64 35.85 -9.07
N ASP A 86 -14.28 34.94 -9.98
CA ASP A 86 -12.89 34.72 -10.39
C ASP A 86 -12.30 35.99 -11.05
N GLU A 87 -13.05 36.60 -11.97
CA GLU A 87 -12.65 37.86 -12.63
C GLU A 87 -12.52 39.02 -11.64
N LEU A 88 -13.47 39.15 -10.71
CA LEU A 88 -13.45 40.20 -9.68
C LEU A 88 -12.34 39.99 -8.66
N GLU A 89 -12.04 38.75 -8.27
CA GLU A 89 -10.95 38.45 -7.35
C GLU A 89 -9.61 38.89 -7.95
N ILE A 90 -9.37 38.61 -9.23
CA ILE A 90 -8.17 39.09 -9.95
C ILE A 90 -8.12 40.63 -9.92
N TYR A 91 -9.22 41.28 -10.31
CA TYR A 91 -9.31 42.74 -10.32
C TYR A 91 -9.01 43.36 -8.95
N TYR A 92 -9.60 42.85 -7.88
CA TYR A 92 -9.39 43.40 -6.54
C TYR A 92 -8.03 43.06 -5.96
N ILE A 93 -7.45 41.90 -6.27
CA ILE A 93 -6.10 41.56 -5.86
C ILE A 93 -5.10 42.57 -6.43
N ASP A 94 -5.25 42.90 -7.72
CA ASP A 94 -4.44 43.90 -8.42
C ASP A 94 -4.69 45.31 -7.86
N LYS A 95 -5.96 45.73 -7.79
CA LYS A 95 -6.37 47.06 -7.28
C LYS A 95 -5.83 47.36 -5.89
N PHE A 96 -5.79 46.37 -5.01
CA PHE A 96 -5.30 46.52 -3.64
C PHE A 96 -3.84 46.05 -3.45
N ASN A 97 -3.14 45.66 -4.52
CA ASN A 97 -1.77 45.16 -4.49
C ASN A 97 -1.57 44.11 -3.39
N SER A 98 -2.52 43.18 -3.27
CA SER A 98 -2.56 42.21 -2.16
C SER A 98 -1.70 40.96 -2.43
N TYR A 99 -1.26 40.76 -3.68
CA TYR A 99 -0.30 39.73 -4.08
C TYR A 99 1.14 40.22 -3.86
N GLY A 100 1.94 39.45 -3.12
CA GLY A 100 3.34 39.81 -2.79
C GLY A 100 3.49 40.91 -1.73
N ASN A 101 2.69 41.99 -1.84
CA ASN A 101 2.67 43.10 -0.88
C ASN A 101 1.60 42.98 0.20
N GLY A 102 0.60 42.10 0.01
CA GLY A 102 -0.41 41.72 0.99
C GLY A 102 -0.28 40.26 1.45
N TYR A 103 -1.41 39.61 1.70
CA TYR A 103 -1.47 38.21 2.15
C TYR A 103 -1.95 37.22 1.07
N ASN A 104 -2.27 37.67 -0.14
CA ASN A 104 -2.61 36.79 -1.26
C ASN A 104 -1.33 36.09 -1.78
N LYS A 105 -1.45 34.78 -2.04
CA LYS A 105 -0.34 33.95 -2.58
C LYS A 105 -0.46 33.72 -4.09
N THR A 106 -1.58 34.07 -4.69
CA THR A 106 -1.85 33.96 -6.12
C THR A 106 -2.47 35.27 -6.59
N ILE A 107 -2.49 35.46 -7.90
CA ILE A 107 -3.15 36.60 -8.56
C ILE A 107 -4.69 36.47 -8.60
N GLY A 108 -5.26 35.40 -8.03
CA GLY A 108 -6.70 35.12 -8.02
C GLY A 108 -7.20 34.30 -9.21
N GLY A 109 -8.49 33.97 -9.18
CA GLY A 109 -9.20 33.33 -10.30
C GLY A 109 -8.97 31.83 -10.45
N ASP A 110 -8.73 31.10 -9.35
CA ASP A 110 -8.24 29.72 -9.36
C ASP A 110 -9.14 28.72 -10.13
N ALA A 111 -8.88 28.56 -11.43
CA ALA A 111 -8.67 27.26 -12.04
C ALA A 111 -7.23 26.84 -11.69
N GLY A 112 -7.04 26.15 -10.56
CA GLY A 112 -5.71 25.91 -9.98
C GLY A 112 -4.62 25.54 -11.00
N ILE A 113 -3.45 26.17 -10.91
CA ILE A 113 -2.23 25.85 -11.71
C ILE A 113 -2.51 25.72 -13.23
N THR A 114 -3.58 26.30 -13.79
CA THR A 114 -3.76 26.27 -15.25
C THR A 114 -2.82 27.29 -15.89
N GLY A 115 -1.75 26.80 -16.52
CA GLY A 115 -0.75 27.59 -17.23
C GLY A 115 0.67 27.50 -16.64
N TYR A 116 0.83 27.01 -15.41
CA TYR A 116 2.16 26.78 -14.84
C TYR A 116 2.81 25.57 -15.50
N LYS A 117 3.73 25.82 -16.43
CA LYS A 117 4.61 24.81 -16.99
C LYS A 117 5.84 24.71 -16.12
N PHE A 118 6.05 23.56 -15.49
CA PHE A 118 7.31 23.27 -14.81
C PHE A 118 8.49 23.50 -15.75
N THR A 119 9.53 24.18 -15.26
CA THR A 119 10.82 24.28 -15.96
C THR A 119 11.40 22.88 -16.17
N GLU A 120 12.33 22.71 -17.11
CA GLU A 120 13.02 21.42 -17.30
C GLU A 120 13.71 20.95 -16.03
N GLU A 121 14.33 21.87 -15.30
CA GLU A 121 14.99 21.58 -14.02
C GLU A 121 14.01 21.11 -12.95
N GLN A 122 12.84 21.75 -12.83
CA GLN A 122 11.81 21.33 -11.88
C GLN A 122 11.19 19.98 -12.27
N ARG A 123 10.94 19.76 -13.58
CA ARG A 123 10.49 18.45 -14.10
C ARG A 123 11.49 17.36 -13.79
N LYS A 124 12.78 17.63 -14.00
CA LYS A 124 13.86 16.71 -13.68
C LYS A 124 13.90 16.41 -12.19
N LYS A 125 13.83 17.42 -11.33
CA LYS A 125 13.82 17.25 -9.87
C LYS A 125 12.62 16.43 -9.37
N VAL A 126 11.43 16.67 -9.92
CA VAL A 126 10.24 15.88 -9.63
C VAL A 126 10.40 14.43 -10.13
N SER A 127 10.94 14.24 -11.34
CA SER A 127 11.22 12.91 -11.90
C SER A 127 12.24 12.14 -11.07
N ASP A 128 13.35 12.77 -10.70
CA ASP A 128 14.42 12.18 -9.91
C ASP A 128 13.94 11.83 -8.50
N ASN A 129 13.14 12.70 -7.88
CA ASN A 129 12.49 12.39 -6.62
C ASN A 129 11.54 11.19 -6.75
N SER A 130 10.69 11.15 -7.78
CA SER A 130 9.78 10.02 -8.02
C SER A 130 10.54 8.71 -8.23
N LYS A 131 11.68 8.73 -8.93
CA LYS A 131 12.57 7.57 -9.09
C LYS A 131 13.23 7.16 -7.77
N LEU A 132 13.64 8.11 -6.94
CA LEU A 132 14.21 7.86 -5.61
C LEU A 132 13.16 7.24 -4.67
N TYR A 133 11.93 7.75 -4.67
CA TYR A 133 10.82 7.13 -3.94
C TYR A 133 10.55 5.73 -4.49
N ALA A 134 10.46 5.57 -5.81
CA ALA A 134 10.26 4.26 -6.42
C ALA A 134 11.37 3.28 -6.03
N SER A 135 12.65 3.65 -6.06
CA SER A 135 13.75 2.75 -5.68
C SER A 135 13.75 2.36 -4.19
N ASN A 136 13.28 3.26 -3.31
CA ASN A 136 13.17 2.96 -1.88
C ASN A 136 12.07 1.93 -1.57
N TYR A 137 10.99 1.91 -2.36
CA TYR A 137 9.83 1.02 -2.16
C TYR A 137 9.82 -0.21 -3.08
N TYR A 138 10.37 -0.07 -4.30
CA TYR A 138 10.50 -1.12 -5.30
C TYR A 138 11.76 -1.93 -5.03
N LYS A 139 11.63 -2.89 -4.10
CA LYS A 139 12.67 -3.85 -3.75
C LYS A 139 12.23 -5.22 -4.23
N PRO A 140 12.44 -5.56 -5.51
CA PRO A 140 11.92 -6.79 -6.05
C PRO A 140 12.57 -8.00 -5.38
N VAL A 141 11.80 -9.07 -5.28
CA VAL A 141 12.26 -10.38 -4.82
C VAL A 141 11.91 -11.44 -5.84
N TYR A 142 12.77 -12.43 -5.95
CA TYR A 142 12.68 -13.48 -6.96
C TYR A 142 12.58 -14.81 -6.24
N LEU A 143 11.56 -15.60 -6.55
CA LEU A 143 11.30 -16.89 -5.95
C LEU A 143 11.27 -17.98 -7.03
N LYS A 144 12.05 -19.05 -6.86
CA LYS A 144 12.12 -20.20 -7.76
C LYS A 144 11.60 -21.45 -7.08
N SER A 145 10.62 -22.09 -7.70
CA SER A 145 10.10 -23.37 -7.22
C SER A 145 11.12 -24.47 -7.48
N VAL A 146 11.49 -25.21 -6.45
CA VAL A 146 12.35 -26.41 -6.59
C VAL A 146 11.61 -27.60 -7.23
N ILE A 147 10.27 -27.54 -7.24
CA ILE A 147 9.39 -28.56 -7.78
C ILE A 147 9.17 -28.31 -9.27
N THR A 148 8.59 -27.15 -9.62
CA THR A 148 8.19 -26.83 -11.00
C THR A 148 9.28 -26.14 -11.82
N ARG A 149 10.35 -25.65 -11.16
CA ARG A 149 11.44 -24.84 -11.76
C ARG A 149 11.00 -23.46 -12.25
N TYR A 150 9.73 -23.11 -12.06
CA TYR A 150 9.20 -21.80 -12.38
C TYR A 150 9.79 -20.72 -11.47
N THR A 151 10.05 -19.55 -12.03
CA THR A 151 10.54 -18.39 -11.29
C THR A 151 9.51 -17.27 -11.34
N LYS A 152 9.15 -16.73 -10.17
CA LYS A 152 8.24 -15.60 -10.02
C LYS A 152 9.00 -14.40 -9.45
N MET A 153 8.81 -13.25 -10.07
CA MET A 153 9.31 -11.97 -9.58
C MET A 153 8.17 -11.20 -8.95
N TYR A 154 8.42 -10.64 -7.77
CA TYR A 154 7.49 -9.79 -7.04
C TYR A 154 8.11 -8.42 -6.86
N ILE A 155 7.31 -7.37 -7.06
CA ILE A 155 7.75 -5.98 -6.91
C ILE A 155 8.23 -5.62 -5.50
N SER A 156 7.82 -6.38 -4.47
CA SER A 156 8.23 -6.19 -3.07
C SER A 156 8.02 -7.47 -2.25
N GLU A 157 8.66 -7.53 -1.07
CA GLU A 157 8.45 -8.61 -0.10
C GLU A 157 6.99 -8.68 0.37
N SER A 158 6.35 -7.53 0.57
CA SER A 158 4.93 -7.46 0.95
C SER A 158 4.03 -8.03 -0.13
N HIS A 159 4.33 -7.77 -1.41
CA HIS A 159 3.57 -8.36 -2.52
C HIS A 159 3.72 -9.89 -2.53
N ALA A 160 4.95 -10.40 -2.36
CA ALA A 160 5.19 -11.85 -2.27
C ALA A 160 4.49 -12.48 -1.05
N SER A 161 4.52 -11.80 0.10
CA SER A 161 3.88 -12.23 1.34
C SER A 161 2.37 -12.38 1.20
N THR A 162 1.71 -11.39 0.57
CA THR A 162 0.26 -11.44 0.29
C THR A 162 -0.10 -12.55 -0.69
N ASP A 163 0.60 -12.64 -1.82
CA ASP A 163 0.30 -13.63 -2.87
C ASP A 163 0.55 -15.08 -2.40
N LEU A 164 1.57 -15.30 -1.57
CA LEU A 164 1.91 -16.62 -1.02
C LEU A 164 1.29 -16.89 0.36
N ASN A 165 0.46 -15.97 0.86
CA ASN A 165 -0.20 -16.02 2.16
C ASN A 165 0.75 -16.48 3.30
N CYS A 166 1.89 -15.80 3.42
CA CYS A 166 2.91 -16.11 4.42
C CYS A 166 3.40 -14.84 5.11
N GLY A 167 4.06 -14.99 6.26
CA GLY A 167 4.60 -13.84 6.99
C GLY A 167 5.70 -13.12 6.22
N HIS A 168 5.67 -11.78 6.24
CA HIS A 168 6.70 -10.94 5.61
C HIS A 168 8.13 -11.33 6.00
N SER A 169 8.34 -11.68 7.27
CA SER A 169 9.62 -12.15 7.79
C SER A 169 10.10 -13.46 7.15
N GLN A 170 9.18 -14.33 6.72
CA GLN A 170 9.51 -15.58 6.03
C GLN A 170 10.07 -15.31 4.63
N ILE A 171 9.49 -14.33 3.90
CA ILE A 171 10.02 -13.87 2.60
C ILE A 171 11.44 -13.33 2.77
N SER A 172 11.65 -12.42 3.73
CA SER A 172 12.97 -11.84 4.00
C SER A 172 13.99 -12.92 4.36
N ARG A 173 13.64 -13.86 5.23
CA ARG A 173 14.56 -14.94 5.64
C ARG A 173 15.01 -15.80 4.46
N VAL A 174 14.11 -16.11 3.54
CA VAL A 174 14.42 -16.91 2.35
C VAL A 174 15.22 -16.09 1.32
N CYS A 175 14.87 -14.81 1.13
CA CYS A 175 15.62 -13.88 0.28
C CYS A 175 16.95 -13.41 0.87
N ASP A 176 17.22 -13.65 2.16
CA ASP A 176 18.50 -13.40 2.82
C ASP A 176 19.28 -14.70 3.11
N TRP A 177 18.82 -15.86 2.60
CA TRP A 177 19.43 -17.18 2.81
C TRP A 177 19.54 -17.64 4.28
N LYS A 178 18.75 -17.03 5.17
CA LYS A 178 18.59 -17.45 6.58
C LYS A 178 17.63 -18.64 6.72
N GLN A 179 16.86 -18.91 5.69
CA GLN A 179 15.98 -20.06 5.54
C GLN A 179 16.07 -20.54 4.10
N MET A 180 16.25 -21.84 3.90
CA MET A 180 16.56 -22.39 2.58
C MET A 180 15.35 -22.44 1.65
N LEU A 181 14.18 -22.79 2.19
CA LEU A 181 12.93 -22.92 1.44
C LEU A 181 11.78 -22.21 2.15
N LEU A 182 10.97 -21.46 1.41
CA LEU A 182 9.65 -21.01 1.85
C LEU A 182 8.62 -22.12 1.55
N ASN A 183 7.82 -22.49 2.55
CA ASN A 183 6.77 -23.50 2.43
C ASN A 183 7.24 -24.84 1.82
N GLY A 184 8.53 -25.17 1.96
CA GLY A 184 9.12 -26.39 1.40
C GLY A 184 9.30 -26.39 -0.13
N GLU A 185 9.05 -25.27 -0.81
CA GLU A 185 9.08 -25.21 -2.28
C GLU A 185 9.96 -24.09 -2.84
N TRP A 186 9.95 -22.89 -2.27
CA TRP A 186 10.53 -21.74 -2.94
C TRP A 186 11.90 -21.38 -2.38
N VAL A 187 12.90 -21.33 -3.27
CA VAL A 187 14.19 -20.68 -3.02
C VAL A 187 14.06 -19.22 -3.39
N GLY A 188 14.64 -18.30 -2.62
CA GLY A 188 14.52 -16.87 -2.84
C GLY A 188 15.85 -16.14 -2.98
N GLY A 189 15.82 -15.03 -3.73
CA GLY A 189 16.94 -14.13 -3.93
C GLY A 189 16.51 -12.68 -4.17
N ARG A 190 17.45 -11.76 -4.02
CA ARG A 190 17.28 -10.31 -4.23
C ARG A 190 17.57 -9.87 -5.67
N SER A 191 18.15 -10.76 -6.48
CA SER A 191 18.34 -10.63 -7.92
C SER A 191 18.22 -12.01 -8.58
N TYR A 192 18.10 -12.06 -9.91
CA TYR A 192 18.12 -13.33 -10.65
C TYR A 192 19.43 -14.09 -10.42
N GLU A 193 20.57 -13.39 -10.45
CA GLU A 193 21.89 -14.00 -10.22
C GLU A 193 22.02 -14.57 -8.81
N ASP A 194 21.59 -13.82 -7.79
CA ASP A 194 21.55 -14.28 -6.40
C ASP A 194 20.65 -15.51 -6.23
N LEU A 195 19.47 -15.47 -6.85
CA LEU A 195 18.53 -16.59 -6.86
C LEU A 195 19.13 -17.84 -7.52
N ASP A 196 19.74 -17.71 -8.69
CA ASP A 196 20.32 -18.84 -9.42
C ASP A 196 21.52 -19.45 -8.69
N ASN A 197 22.38 -18.62 -8.09
CA ASN A 197 23.49 -19.07 -7.25
C ASN A 197 23.00 -19.88 -6.05
N ARG A 198 21.98 -19.38 -5.36
CA ARG A 198 21.34 -20.06 -4.23
C ARG A 198 20.63 -21.34 -4.63
N TYR A 199 19.97 -21.32 -5.77
CA TYR A 199 19.31 -22.48 -6.33
C TYR A 199 20.32 -23.58 -6.70
N ALA A 200 21.45 -23.22 -7.30
CA ALA A 200 22.55 -24.14 -7.57
C ALA A 200 23.17 -24.69 -6.26
N GLN A 201 23.33 -23.85 -5.23
CA GLN A 201 23.75 -24.31 -3.90
C GLN A 201 22.76 -25.30 -3.31
N PHE A 202 21.46 -25.03 -3.36
CA PHE A 202 20.41 -25.93 -2.90
C PHE A 202 20.49 -27.31 -3.58
N LEU A 203 20.72 -27.34 -4.90
CA LEU A 203 20.84 -28.59 -5.64
C LEU A 203 22.07 -29.44 -5.26
N LYS A 204 23.12 -28.80 -4.74
CA LYS A 204 24.36 -29.47 -4.28
C LYS A 204 24.27 -30.00 -2.86
N LEU A 205 23.28 -29.58 -2.08
CA LEU A 205 23.12 -30.05 -0.70
C LEU A 205 22.68 -31.51 -0.70
N ASP A 206 23.38 -32.31 0.11
CA ASP A 206 22.96 -33.68 0.41
C ASP A 206 21.63 -33.61 1.15
N LYS A 207 20.54 -34.00 0.49
CA LYS A 207 19.17 -33.66 0.91
C LYS A 207 18.93 -34.21 2.34
N PRO A 208 18.77 -33.38 3.39
CA PRO A 208 18.33 -33.90 4.67
C PRO A 208 16.92 -34.46 4.47
N CYS A 209 16.69 -35.68 4.97
CA CYS A 209 15.44 -36.42 4.89
C CYS A 209 14.22 -35.48 4.88
N ARG A 210 13.51 -35.48 3.75
CA ARG A 210 12.26 -34.74 3.56
C ARG A 210 11.34 -34.95 4.76
N PHE A 211 10.91 -33.88 5.43
CA PHE A 211 9.62 -33.90 6.11
C PHE A 211 8.55 -33.99 5.01
N VAL A 212 8.30 -35.21 4.56
CA VAL A 212 7.14 -35.54 3.74
C VAL A 212 5.94 -35.42 4.66
N ARG A 213 4.92 -34.66 4.26
CA ARG A 213 3.60 -34.69 4.92
C ARG A 213 3.27 -36.15 5.25
N LYS A 214 2.94 -36.44 6.52
CA LYS A 214 2.53 -37.78 6.94
C LYS A 214 1.38 -38.22 6.04
N LEU A 215 1.54 -39.34 5.33
CA LEU A 215 0.48 -39.92 4.52
C LEU A 215 -0.70 -40.25 5.43
N THR A 216 -1.91 -40.02 4.95
CA THR A 216 -3.08 -40.66 5.56
C THR A 216 -3.02 -42.17 5.33
N VAL A 217 -3.69 -42.93 6.19
CA VAL A 217 -3.74 -44.40 6.10
C VAL A 217 -4.29 -44.86 4.74
N HIS A 218 -5.27 -44.15 4.19
CA HIS A 218 -5.85 -44.43 2.87
C HIS A 218 -4.90 -44.11 1.72
N GLU A 219 -4.18 -42.98 1.78
CA GLU A 219 -3.14 -42.66 0.78
C GLU A 219 -2.02 -43.70 0.78
N TYR A 220 -1.63 -44.19 1.96
CA TYR A 220 -0.67 -45.28 2.09
C TYR A 220 -1.21 -46.58 1.47
N TYR A 221 -2.46 -46.96 1.75
CA TYR A 221 -3.10 -48.15 1.17
C TYR A 221 -3.15 -48.14 -0.36
N ASN A 222 -3.55 -47.01 -0.95
CA ASN A 222 -3.60 -46.86 -2.41
C ASN A 222 -2.21 -47.00 -3.05
N LYS A 223 -1.17 -46.49 -2.38
CA LYS A 223 0.22 -46.69 -2.83
C LYS A 223 0.66 -48.14 -2.74
N LEU A 224 0.29 -48.86 -1.68
CA LEU A 224 0.58 -50.30 -1.58
C LEU A 224 -0.03 -51.08 -2.75
N LYS A 225 -1.29 -50.79 -3.12
CA LYS A 225 -1.96 -51.41 -4.27
C LYS A 225 -1.20 -51.16 -5.59
N SER A 226 -0.65 -49.96 -5.79
CA SER A 226 0.13 -49.63 -6.99
C SER A 226 1.49 -50.32 -7.09
N ILE A 227 2.08 -50.73 -5.95
CA ILE A 227 3.40 -51.38 -5.92
C ILE A 227 3.26 -52.89 -6.09
N GLY A 228 2.21 -53.47 -5.53
CA GLY A 228 2.10 -54.91 -5.31
C GLY A 228 1.51 -55.74 -6.45
N ASN A 229 0.96 -55.14 -7.51
CA ASN A 229 0.21 -55.86 -8.56
C ASN A 229 -0.81 -56.89 -8.01
N GLY A 230 -1.37 -56.64 -6.82
CA GLY A 230 -2.31 -57.54 -6.12
C GLY A 230 -1.74 -58.29 -4.90
N ASP A 231 -0.42 -58.34 -4.75
CA ASP A 231 0.27 -58.95 -3.59
C ASP A 231 0.81 -57.89 -2.62
N MET A 232 1.12 -58.28 -1.38
CA MET A 232 1.69 -57.37 -0.38
C MET A 232 3.18 -57.08 -0.69
N PRO A 233 3.57 -55.82 -0.94
CA PRO A 233 4.98 -55.48 -1.19
C PRO A 233 5.85 -55.71 0.05
N THR A 234 7.13 -56.05 -0.17
CA THR A 234 8.10 -56.18 0.93
C THR A 234 8.40 -54.83 1.58
N VAL A 235 8.78 -54.83 2.85
CA VAL A 235 9.17 -53.61 3.59
C VAL A 235 10.28 -52.83 2.87
N LYS A 236 11.19 -53.53 2.17
CA LYS A 236 12.26 -52.92 1.38
C LYS A 236 11.69 -52.15 0.18
N GLN A 237 10.81 -52.78 -0.61
CA GLN A 237 10.15 -52.14 -1.76
C GLN A 237 9.30 -50.93 -1.32
N ILE A 238 8.57 -51.05 -0.21
CA ILE A 238 7.77 -49.94 0.34
C ILE A 238 8.69 -48.78 0.73
N SER A 239 9.80 -49.07 1.41
CA SER A 239 10.76 -48.05 1.85
C SER A 239 11.41 -47.33 0.66
N GLU A 240 11.76 -48.05 -0.41
CA GLU A 240 12.41 -47.50 -1.60
C GLU A 240 11.44 -46.66 -2.45
N VAL A 241 10.20 -47.10 -2.62
CA VAL A 241 9.21 -46.42 -3.49
C VAL A 241 8.49 -45.28 -2.77
N ILE A 242 8.07 -45.49 -1.52
CA ILE A 242 7.31 -44.48 -0.76
C ILE A 242 8.26 -43.52 -0.04
N GLY A 243 9.51 -43.93 0.24
CA GLY A 243 10.50 -43.09 0.91
C GLY A 243 10.25 -42.94 2.41
N ILE A 244 9.70 -43.97 3.07
CA ILE A 244 9.40 -43.98 4.51
C ILE A 244 10.21 -45.06 5.23
N CYS A 245 10.58 -44.81 6.49
CA CYS A 245 11.40 -45.74 7.26
C CYS A 245 10.60 -46.98 7.74
N LYS A 246 11.30 -48.08 8.02
CA LYS A 246 10.72 -49.36 8.46
C LYS A 246 9.79 -49.24 9.67
N LYS A 247 10.13 -48.38 10.63
CA LYS A 247 9.30 -48.14 11.83
C LYS A 247 7.94 -47.53 11.47
N THR A 248 7.93 -46.55 10.57
CA THR A 248 6.71 -45.90 10.08
C THR A 248 5.84 -46.86 9.28
N ILE A 249 6.45 -47.72 8.45
CA ILE A 249 5.74 -48.78 7.71
C ILE A 249 5.01 -49.71 8.67
N ALA A 250 5.66 -50.13 9.77
CA ALA A 250 5.05 -51.00 10.77
C ALA A 250 3.83 -50.33 11.45
N THR A 251 3.92 -49.03 11.78
CA THR A 251 2.80 -48.26 12.33
C THR A 251 1.61 -48.24 11.36
N TYR A 252 1.83 -47.91 10.09
CA TYR A 252 0.75 -47.86 9.11
C TYR A 252 0.14 -49.23 8.81
N ASN A 253 0.95 -50.29 8.75
CA ASN A 253 0.43 -51.65 8.57
C ASN A 253 -0.45 -52.09 9.74
N LYS A 254 -0.12 -51.66 10.97
CA LYS A 254 -0.96 -51.90 12.15
C LYS A 254 -2.27 -51.12 12.06
N GLU A 255 -2.23 -49.84 11.72
CA GLU A 255 -3.43 -49.01 11.52
C GLU A 255 -4.33 -49.58 10.41
N LEU A 256 -3.76 -50.05 9.28
CA LEU A 256 -4.51 -50.70 8.20
C LEU A 256 -5.16 -52.02 8.62
N LEU A 257 -4.52 -52.77 9.52
CA LEU A 257 -5.07 -54.00 10.06
C LEU A 257 -6.27 -53.72 10.97
N GLU A 258 -6.17 -52.68 11.82
CA GLU A 258 -7.23 -52.24 12.73
C GLU A 258 -8.48 -51.78 11.96
N ILE A 259 -8.31 -51.08 10.84
CA ILE A 259 -9.44 -50.64 9.98
C ILE A 259 -9.88 -51.66 8.93
N GLY A 260 -9.28 -52.86 8.92
CA GLY A 260 -9.68 -53.99 8.07
C GLY A 260 -9.21 -53.94 6.60
N LEU A 261 -8.63 -52.83 6.12
CA LEU A 261 -8.18 -52.68 4.74
C LEU A 261 -7.01 -53.57 4.35
N LEU A 262 -6.18 -53.99 5.32
CA LEU A 262 -5.05 -54.88 5.03
C LEU A 262 -5.50 -56.29 4.59
N LYS A 263 -6.74 -56.71 4.91
CA LYS A 263 -7.27 -58.04 4.56
C LYS A 263 -7.64 -58.18 3.08
N GLU A 264 -7.85 -57.07 2.38
CA GLU A 264 -8.17 -57.03 0.95
C GLU A 264 -6.95 -57.27 0.04
N ILE A 265 -5.74 -56.97 0.54
CA ILE A 265 -4.48 -57.35 -0.12
C ILE A 265 -4.21 -58.79 0.28
N LYS A 266 -4.19 -59.74 -0.67
CA LYS A 266 -4.00 -61.17 -0.39
C LYS A 266 -2.69 -61.38 0.39
N TYR A 267 -2.81 -61.60 1.70
CA TYR A 267 -1.68 -61.92 2.57
C TYR A 267 -1.29 -63.39 2.33
N HIS A 268 -0.52 -63.66 1.27
CA HIS A 268 0.05 -64.99 1.08
C HIS A 268 1.27 -65.18 1.99
N LYS A 269 1.04 -65.94 3.07
CA LYS A 269 1.99 -66.79 3.82
C LYS A 269 3.40 -66.23 4.03
N TYR A 270 3.66 -65.74 5.24
CA TYR A 270 4.68 -66.36 6.09
C TYR A 270 4.08 -66.57 7.48
N LYS A 271 3.71 -67.83 7.76
CA LYS A 271 3.54 -68.30 9.13
C LYS A 271 4.89 -68.11 9.83
N LEU A 272 4.88 -67.39 10.95
CA LEU A 272 5.93 -67.51 11.95
C LEU A 272 5.90 -68.95 12.46
N ASN A 273 6.88 -69.74 12.04
CA ASN A 273 7.49 -70.83 12.79
C ASN A 273 9.00 -70.68 12.59
#